data_AF-A0A0N8GKB7-F1
#
_entry.id   AF-A0A0N8GKB7-F1
#
_cell.length_a   1.000
_cell.length_b   1.000
_cell.length_c   1.000
_cell.angle_alpha   90.00
_cell.angle_beta   90.00
_cell.angle_gamma   90.00
#
_symmetry.space_group_name_H-M   'P 1'
#
loop_
_entity.id
_entity.type
_entity.pdbx_description
1 polymer ?
#
loop_
_entity_poly.entity_id
_entity_poly.type
_entity_poly.pdbx_seq_one_letter_code
_entity_poly.pdbx_strand_id
1 'polypeptide(L)'
;MHYDRPMRSLAFLPIAPALLLAACGPNDTDPGPGGVTVAEARALDEAAEMIEQRRLPPEALAEPSASPADGDTPGPQATGEQ
;
A
#
# COMPACT_ATOMS: atom_id res chain seq x y z
N MET A 1 -11.59 -48.94 -38.26
CA MET A 1 -11.00 -47.64 -37.90
C MET A 1 -11.33 -47.36 -36.45
N HIS A 2 -10.42 -47.73 -35.55
CA HIS A 2 -10.45 -47.39 -34.14
C HIS A 2 -10.06 -45.92 -34.03
N TYR A 3 -11.01 -45.05 -33.67
CA TYR A 3 -10.65 -43.70 -33.21
C TYR A 3 -10.09 -43.87 -31.80
N ASP A 4 -8.79 -44.12 -31.72
CA ASP A 4 -7.98 -43.94 -30.52
C ASP A 4 -8.04 -42.44 -30.18
N ARG A 5 -9.07 -42.05 -29.42
CA ARG A 5 -9.31 -40.66 -29.03
C ARG A 5 -8.65 -40.45 -27.65
N PRO A 6 -7.73 -39.49 -27.53
CA PRO A 6 -6.65 -39.49 -26.56
C PRO A 6 -7.13 -39.24 -25.12
N MET A 7 -7.40 -40.32 -24.39
CA MET A 7 -7.66 -40.31 -22.94
C MET A 7 -6.45 -39.84 -22.09
N ARG A 8 -5.32 -39.49 -22.72
CA ARG A 8 -4.15 -38.88 -22.06
C ARG A 8 -4.13 -37.35 -22.11
N SER A 9 -5.05 -36.71 -22.83
CA SER A 9 -5.05 -35.24 -23.00
C SER A 9 -6.07 -34.49 -22.13
N LEU A 10 -6.81 -35.19 -21.26
CA LEU A 10 -7.75 -34.56 -20.31
C LEU A 10 -7.13 -34.27 -18.93
N ALA A 11 -5.92 -34.77 -18.65
CA ALA A 11 -5.27 -34.59 -17.34
C ALA A 11 -4.78 -33.15 -17.09
N PHE A 12 -4.64 -32.32 -18.13
CA PHE A 12 -4.19 -30.92 -18.03
C PHE A 12 -5.33 -29.90 -18.06
N LEU A 13 -6.58 -30.34 -18.19
CA LEU A 13 -7.76 -29.46 -18.30
C LEU A 13 -8.08 -28.63 -17.04
N PRO A 14 -7.80 -29.04 -15.79
CA PRO A 14 -8.18 -28.23 -14.63
C PRO A 14 -7.23 -27.06 -14.32
N ILE A 15 -6.09 -26.92 -15.02
CA ILE A 15 -5.11 -25.86 -14.74
C ILE A 15 -5.55 -24.52 -15.36
N ALA A 16 -6.25 -24.54 -16.49
CA ALA A 16 -6.71 -23.33 -17.19
C ALA A 16 -7.54 -22.36 -16.33
N PRO A 17 -8.55 -22.80 -15.54
CA PRO A 17 -9.31 -21.88 -14.69
C PRO A 17 -8.51 -21.31 -13.52
N ALA A 18 -7.49 -22.02 -13.01
CA ALA A 18 -6.68 -21.52 -11.89
C ALA A 18 -5.81 -20.30 -12.28
N LEU A 19 -5.32 -20.24 -13.52
CA LEU A 19 -4.58 -19.06 -14.01
C LEU A 19 -5.48 -17.84 -14.20
N LEU A 20 -6.77 -18.03 -14.51
CA LEU A 20 -7.74 -16.94 -14.64
C LEU A 20 -8.08 -16.30 -13.28
N LEU A 21 -8.06 -17.07 -12.19
CA LEU A 21 -8.25 -16.54 -10.83
C LEU A 21 -7.01 -15.77 -10.33
N ALA A 22 -5.80 -16.13 -10.76
CA ALA A 22 -4.58 -15.40 -10.40
C ALA A 22 -4.52 -13.98 -11.01
N ALA A 23 -5.35 -13.69 -12.03
CA ALA A 23 -5.53 -12.34 -12.56
C ALA A 23 -6.43 -11.46 -11.67
N CYS A 24 -7.15 -12.04 -10.70
CA CYS A 24 -7.93 -11.33 -9.69
C CYS A 24 -7.06 -11.09 -8.44
N GLY A 25 -5.88 -10.51 -8.64
CA GLY A 25 -5.00 -10.07 -7.56
C GLY A 25 -5.45 -8.72 -6.99
N PRO A 26 -4.88 -8.28 -5.85
CA PRO A 26 -5.17 -6.97 -5.27
C PRO A 26 -4.91 -5.88 -6.32
N ASN A 27 -5.93 -5.08 -6.62
CA ASN A 27 -5.77 -3.94 -7.51
C ASN A 27 -5.12 -2.78 -6.73
N ASP A 28 -4.41 -1.89 -7.41
CA ASP A 28 -3.77 -0.72 -6.77
C ASP A 28 -4.77 0.16 -6.02
N THR A 29 -6.04 0.17 -6.42
CA THR A 29 -7.13 0.90 -5.74
C THR A 29 -7.93 0.06 -4.73
N ASP A 30 -7.61 -1.21 -4.57
CA ASP A 30 -8.29 -2.09 -3.61
C ASP A 30 -7.93 -1.65 -2.18
N PRO A 31 -8.91 -1.46 -1.28
CA PRO A 31 -8.64 -1.07 0.10
C PRO A 31 -7.89 -2.18 0.84
N GLY A 32 -6.64 -1.88 1.20
CA GLY A 32 -5.81 -2.75 2.02
C GLY A 32 -6.10 -2.65 3.52
N PRO A 33 -5.36 -3.43 4.33
CA PRO A 33 -5.45 -3.39 5.79
C PRO A 33 -5.17 -1.96 6.29
N GLY A 34 -6.03 -1.45 7.19
CA GLY A 34 -5.91 -0.07 7.69
C GLY A 34 -6.58 1.00 6.81
N GLY A 35 -7.27 0.59 5.74
CA GLY A 35 -8.03 1.52 4.89
C GLY A 35 -7.18 2.30 3.88
N VAL A 36 -5.90 1.93 3.74
CA VAL A 36 -5.00 2.48 2.71
C VAL A 36 -4.99 1.55 1.49
N THR A 37 -4.95 2.12 0.31
CA THR A 37 -4.79 1.37 -0.93
C THR A 37 -3.37 0.81 -1.06
N VAL A 38 -3.19 -0.19 -1.92
CA VAL A 38 -1.87 -0.79 -2.18
C VAL A 38 -0.89 0.27 -2.72
N ALA A 39 -1.38 1.17 -3.58
CA ALA A 39 -0.57 2.27 -4.11
C ALA A 39 -0.15 3.27 -3.01
N GLU A 40 -1.07 3.62 -2.11
CA GLU A 40 -0.76 4.51 -0.97
C GLU A 40 0.26 3.89 -0.02
N ALA A 41 0.10 2.61 0.32
CA ALA A 41 1.06 1.90 1.16
C ALA A 41 2.47 1.90 0.54
N ARG A 42 2.56 1.63 -0.77
CA ARG A 42 3.84 1.65 -1.49
C ARG A 42 4.50 3.03 -1.50
N ALA A 43 3.71 4.10 -1.64
CA ALA A 43 4.21 5.47 -1.60
C ALA A 43 4.74 5.84 -0.20
N LEU A 44 4.08 5.35 0.86
CA LEU A 44 4.54 5.54 2.25
C LEU A 44 5.85 4.80 2.52
N ASP A 45 6.01 3.58 2.00
CA ASP A 45 7.25 2.80 2.13
C ASP A 45 8.44 3.49 1.44
N GLU A 46 8.24 4.02 0.23
CA GLU A 46 9.27 4.81 -0.48
C GLU A 46 9.67 6.06 0.32
N ALA A 47 8.69 6.74 0.90
CA ALA A 47 8.96 7.89 1.76
C ALA A 47 9.80 7.52 3.00
N ALA A 48 9.51 6.39 3.63
CA ALA A 48 10.30 5.88 4.75
C ALA A 48 11.73 5.52 4.31
N GLU A 49 11.90 4.89 3.16
CA GLU A 49 13.21 4.54 2.61
C GLU A 49 14.08 5.79 2.37
N MET A 50 13.49 6.87 1.86
CA MET A 50 14.19 8.15 1.68
C MET A 50 14.69 8.76 2.99
N ILE A 51 13.99 8.52 4.11
CA ILE A 51 14.40 8.98 5.45
C ILE A 51 15.57 8.13 5.96
N GLU A 52 15.50 6.82 5.78
CA GLU A 52 16.54 5.88 6.20
C GLU A 52 17.85 6.13 5.44
N GLN A 53 17.77 6.32 4.12
CA GLN A 53 18.93 6.68 3.27
C GLN A 53 19.61 7.98 3.73
N ARG A 54 18.85 8.89 4.37
CA ARG A 54 19.35 10.16 4.88
C ARG A 54 19.97 10.07 6.28
N ARG A 55 20.29 8.86 6.77
CA ARG A 55 20.84 8.53 8.10
C ARG A 55 20.56 9.64 9.10
N LEU A 56 19.35 9.62 9.63
CA LEU A 56 18.87 10.70 10.49
C LEU A 56 19.83 10.87 11.68
N PRO A 57 20.31 12.11 11.94
CA PRO A 57 21.23 12.35 13.05
C PRO A 57 20.55 11.95 14.38
N PRO A 58 21.29 11.40 15.36
CA PRO A 58 20.72 10.81 16.58
C PRO A 58 19.87 11.80 17.39
N GLU A 59 20.13 13.10 17.25
CA GLU A 59 19.37 14.19 17.85
C GLU A 59 17.93 14.29 17.30
N ALA A 60 17.68 13.83 16.08
CA ALA A 60 16.34 13.77 15.47
C ALA A 60 15.56 12.52 15.86
N LEU A 61 16.24 11.50 16.42
CA LEU A 61 15.62 10.30 17.00
C LEU A 61 15.41 10.45 18.51
N ALA A 62 15.92 11.52 19.12
CA ALA A 62 15.62 11.84 20.51
C ALA A 62 14.12 12.08 20.61
N GLU A 63 13.44 11.31 21.47
CA GLU A 63 12.02 11.53 21.73
C GLU A 63 11.82 12.99 22.13
N PRO A 64 10.82 13.69 21.58
CA PRO A 64 10.48 15.02 22.04
C PRO A 64 10.16 14.88 23.52
N SER A 65 11.12 15.23 24.38
CA SER A 65 10.90 15.36 25.81
C SER A 65 9.65 16.21 25.93
N ALA A 66 8.59 15.65 26.51
CA ALA A 66 7.28 16.25 26.57
C ALA A 66 7.39 17.67 27.17
N SER A 67 7.62 18.64 26.29
CA SER A 67 7.45 20.04 26.59
C SER A 67 5.95 20.25 26.49
N PRO A 68 5.30 20.74 27.54
CA PRO A 68 3.88 21.03 27.48
C PRO A 68 3.62 21.92 26.26
N ALA A 69 2.60 21.55 25.52
CA ALA A 69 2.15 22.20 24.31
C ALA A 69 2.08 23.73 24.49
N ASP A 70 2.86 24.46 23.71
CA ASP A 70 2.41 25.77 23.25
C ASP A 70 1.59 25.51 22.00
N GLY A 71 0.28 25.43 22.22
CA GLY A 71 -0.70 25.44 21.15
C GLY A 71 -0.63 26.78 20.42
N ASP A 72 0.17 26.87 19.37
CA ASP A 72 -0.11 27.82 18.30
C ASP A 72 -1.20 27.20 17.43
N THR A 73 -2.43 27.25 17.95
CA THR A 73 -3.59 27.36 17.09
C THR A 73 -3.51 28.77 16.54
N PRO A 74 -3.28 29.00 15.23
CA PRO A 74 -3.65 30.26 14.63
C PRO A 74 -5.17 30.32 14.78
N GLY A 75 -5.63 31.03 15.81
CA GLY A 75 -7.05 31.30 15.99
C GLY A 75 -7.59 31.88 14.68
N PRO A 76 -8.85 31.61 14.31
CA PRO A 76 -9.45 32.26 13.15
C PRO A 76 -9.40 33.77 13.39
N GLN A 77 -8.44 34.43 12.75
CA GLN A 77 -8.40 35.88 12.66
C GLN A 77 -9.61 36.28 11.82
N ALA A 78 -10.72 36.56 12.50
CA ALA A 78 -11.77 37.38 11.95
C ALA A 78 -11.15 38.76 11.67
N THR A 79 -10.70 38.97 10.45
CA THR A 79 -10.22 40.28 9.98
C THR A 79 -10.89 40.61 8.67
N GLY A 80 -11.80 41.58 8.75
CA GLY A 80 -12.01 42.54 7.68
C GLY A 80 -13.01 42.16 6.60
N GLU A 81 -14.25 42.57 6.84
CA GLU A 81 -15.11 43.24 5.87
C GLU A 81 -14.34 43.91 4.72
N GLN A 82 -14.56 43.44 3.49
CA GLN A 82 -14.79 44.23 2.27
C GLN A 82 -15.26 43.32 1.13
#